data_AF-A0A2T1CMH0-F1
#
_entry.id   AF-A0A2T1CMH0-F1
#
_cell.length_a   1.000
_cell.length_b   1.000
_cell.length_c   1.000
_cell.angle_alpha   90.00
_cell.angle_beta   90.00
_cell.angle_gamma   90.00
#
_symmetry.space_group_name_H-M   'P 1'
#
loop_
_entity.id
_entity.type
_entity.pdbx_description
1 polymer ?
#
loop_
_entity_poly.entity_id
_entity_poly.type
_entity_poly.pdbx_seq_one_letter_code
_entity_poly.pdbx_strand_id
1 'polypeptide(L)'
;MNLSSDLQKAIAQIAIRQGISPEEFIVQTLTEKVKSLQSPGSSPATAQTGLRDKEGILVFETESLDHIDFNALIAQSREERAWEQIEQ
;
A
#
# COMPACT_ATOMS: atom_id res chain seq x y z
N MET A 1 -23.31 20.35 -14.98
CA MET A 1 -21.84 20.38 -15.10
C MET A 1 -21.46 19.98 -16.52
N ASN A 2 -20.46 20.61 -17.14
CA ASN A 2 -20.09 20.31 -18.54
C ASN A 2 -19.01 19.21 -18.59
N LEU A 3 -19.41 17.98 -18.25
CA LEU A 3 -18.56 16.78 -18.29
C LEU A 3 -18.69 16.10 -19.66
N SER A 4 -17.66 15.38 -20.12
CA SER A 4 -17.75 14.59 -21.36
C SER A 4 -18.87 13.55 -21.26
N SER A 5 -19.49 13.21 -22.40
CA SER A 5 -20.58 12.23 -22.45
C SER A 5 -20.22 10.88 -21.86
N ASP A 6 -18.97 10.44 -22.05
CA ASP A 6 -18.48 9.15 -21.54
C ASP A 6 -18.32 9.19 -20.02
N LEU A 7 -17.83 10.31 -19.47
CA LEU A 7 -17.69 10.49 -18.03
C LEU A 7 -19.07 10.55 -17.35
N GLN A 8 -20.04 11.23 -17.96
CA GLN A 8 -21.42 11.27 -17.44
C GLN A 8 -22.04 9.86 -17.37
N LYS A 9 -21.86 9.03 -18.40
CA LYS A 9 -22.33 7.64 -18.41
C LYS A 9 -21.66 6.80 -17.33
N ALA A 10 -20.34 6.94 -17.16
CA ALA A 10 -19.60 6.22 -16.13
C ALA A 10 -20.09 6.62 -14.73
N ILE A 11 -20.24 7.91 -14.46
CA ILE A 11 -20.76 8.44 -13.19
C ILE A 11 -22.16 7.86 -12.90
N ALA A 12 -23.08 7.91 -13.87
CA ALA A 12 -24.43 7.39 -13.69
C ALA A 12 -24.44 5.89 -13.35
N GLN A 13 -23.63 5.08 -14.05
CA GLN A 13 -23.56 3.64 -13.77
C GLN A 13 -22.98 3.33 -12.39
N ILE A 14 -21.95 4.06 -11.97
CA ILE A 14 -21.31 3.85 -10.67
C ILE A 14 -22.24 4.31 -9.54
N ALA A 15 -22.90 5.47 -9.70
CA ALA A 15 -23.86 5.99 -8.74
C ALA A 15 -25.03 5.00 -8.52
N ILE A 16 -25.58 4.42 -9.60
CA ILE A 16 -26.60 3.37 -9.51
C ILE A 16 -26.10 2.16 -8.73
N ARG A 17 -24.87 1.68 -8.99
CA ARG A 17 -24.29 0.54 -8.26
C ARG A 17 -24.10 0.81 -6.77
N GLN A 18 -23.86 2.06 -6.42
CA GLN A 18 -23.67 2.51 -5.03
C GLN A 18 -24.99 2.92 -4.35
N GLY A 19 -26.10 2.98 -5.09
CA GLY A 19 -27.40 3.38 -4.57
C GLY A 19 -27.51 4.87 -4.23
N ILE A 20 -26.68 5.72 -4.86
CA ILE A 20 -26.63 7.17 -4.63
C ILE A 20 -26.92 7.95 -5.91
N SER A 21 -27.19 9.25 -5.80
CA SER A 21 -27.34 10.11 -6.98
C SER A 21 -25.98 10.37 -7.67
N PRO A 22 -25.98 10.63 -8.99
CA PRO A 22 -24.79 11.09 -9.71
C PRO A 22 -24.12 12.31 -9.07
N GLU A 23 -24.92 13.25 -8.57
CA GLU A 23 -24.45 14.46 -7.90
C GLU A 23 -23.73 14.14 -6.59
N GLU A 24 -24.30 13.26 -5.76
CA GLU A 24 -23.67 12.79 -4.52
C GLU A 24 -22.36 12.07 -4.79
N PHE A 25 -22.32 11.21 -5.81
CA PHE A 25 -21.09 10.53 -6.22
C PHE A 25 -19.98 11.54 -6.57
N ILE A 26 -20.32 12.58 -7.35
CA ILE A 26 -19.36 13.63 -7.73
C ILE A 26 -18.84 14.36 -6.50
N VAL A 27 -19.73 14.78 -5.60
CA VAL A 27 -19.36 15.52 -4.38
C VAL A 27 -18.47 14.67 -3.48
N GLN A 28 -18.82 13.40 -3.25
CA GLN A 28 -18.03 12.48 -2.44
C GLN A 28 -16.64 12.26 -3.04
N THR A 29 -16.59 11.94 -4.34
CA THR A 29 -15.34 11.68 -5.06
C THR A 29 -14.41 12.90 -5.02
N LEU A 30 -14.95 14.10 -5.26
CA LEU A 30 -14.16 15.33 -5.20
C LEU A 30 -13.70 15.63 -3.77
N THR A 31 -14.55 15.40 -2.76
CA THR A 31 -14.19 15.58 -1.36
C THR A 31 -13.04 14.67 -0.95
N GLU A 32 -13.10 13.40 -1.31
CA GLU A 32 -12.01 12.44 -1.05
C GLU A 32 -10.73 12.83 -1.80
N LYS A 33 -10.84 13.23 -3.07
CA LYS A 33 -9.70 13.66 -3.86
C LYS A 33 -9.04 14.91 -3.28
N VAL A 34 -9.83 15.91 -2.87
CA VAL A 34 -9.33 17.14 -2.25
C VAL A 34 -8.64 16.82 -0.92
N LYS A 35 -9.26 15.97 -0.07
CA LYS A 35 -8.62 15.50 1.17
C LYS A 35 -7.28 14.83 0.91
N SER A 36 -7.22 13.91 -0.06
CA SER A 36 -5.99 13.23 -0.46
C SER A 36 -4.90 14.17 -0.98
N LEU A 37 -5.28 15.26 -1.66
CA LEU A 37 -4.34 16.24 -2.18
C LEU A 37 -3.89 17.25 -1.11
N GLN A 38 -4.71 17.52 -0.10
CA GLN A 38 -4.41 18.43 1.00
C GLN A 38 -3.62 17.78 2.14
N SER A 39 -3.69 16.46 2.30
CA SER A 39 -2.77 15.72 3.16
C SER A 39 -1.36 15.75 2.55
N PRO A 40 -0.38 16.42 3.19
CA PRO A 40 1.00 16.43 2.72
C PRO A 40 1.57 15.02 2.94
N GLY A 41 1.52 14.17 1.91
CA GLY A 41 2.11 12.82 1.97
C GLY A 41 1.30 11.70 1.31
N SER A 42 0.06 11.93 0.85
CA SER A 42 -0.66 10.89 0.09
C SER A 42 -0.30 10.95 -1.39
N SER A 43 0.97 10.65 -1.68
CA SER A 43 1.34 10.04 -2.96
C SER A 43 0.44 8.81 -3.14
N PRO A 44 -0.07 8.49 -4.36
CA PRO A 44 -0.86 7.29 -4.56
C PRO A 44 -0.02 6.10 -4.12
N ALA A 45 -0.37 5.56 -2.95
CA ALA A 45 0.33 4.46 -2.36
C ALA A 45 0.40 3.36 -3.41
N THR A 46 1.61 2.98 -3.74
CA THR A 46 2.01 1.63 -4.13
C THR A 46 1.46 0.65 -3.10
N ALA A 47 0.14 0.45 -3.07
CA ALA A 47 -0.54 -0.47 -2.17
C ALA A 47 -0.28 -1.94 -2.54
N GLN A 48 0.62 -2.20 -3.51
CA GLN A 48 1.02 -3.54 -3.93
C GLN A 48 2.24 -4.09 -3.17
N THR A 49 2.96 -3.30 -2.37
CA THR A 49 4.20 -3.77 -1.71
C THR A 49 4.28 -3.51 -0.20
N GLY A 50 3.24 -2.94 0.42
CA GLY A 50 3.28 -2.59 1.85
C GLY A 50 4.31 -1.50 2.20
N LEU A 51 4.93 -0.88 1.19
CA LEU A 51 5.93 0.18 1.34
C LEU A 51 5.21 1.52 1.60
N ARG A 52 5.59 2.19 2.68
CA ARG A 52 5.04 3.46 3.18
C ARG A 52 6.18 4.44 3.49
N ASP A 53 5.90 5.73 3.40
CA ASP A 53 6.81 6.76 3.93
C ASP A 53 6.50 7.02 5.41
N LYS A 54 7.53 7.01 6.25
CA LYS A 54 7.47 7.41 7.65
C LYS A 54 8.62 8.36 7.93
N GLU A 55 8.30 9.65 8.12
CA GLU A 55 9.29 10.70 8.43
C GLU A 55 10.40 10.84 7.37
N GLY A 56 10.07 10.63 6.08
CA GLY A 56 11.04 10.66 4.99
C GLY A 56 11.85 9.37 4.83
N ILE A 57 11.48 8.31 5.54
CA ILE A 57 12.07 6.97 5.44
C ILE A 57 11.05 6.04 4.80
N LEU A 58 11.46 5.34 3.75
CA LEU A 58 10.66 4.26 3.17
C LEU A 58 10.72 3.03 4.08
N VAL A 59 9.56 2.67 4.63
CA VAL A 59 9.36 1.54 5.55
C VAL A 59 8.34 0.57 4.98
N PHE A 60 8.45 -0.71 5.29
CA PHE A 60 7.43 -1.70 4.96
C PHE A 60 7.09 -2.51 6.20
N GLU A 61 5.84 -2.95 6.30
CA GLU A 61 5.39 -3.80 7.41
C GLU A 61 5.93 -5.23 7.20
N THR A 62 6.54 -5.78 8.25
CA THR A 62 7.00 -7.18 8.29
C THR A 62 6.40 -7.89 9.49
N GLU A 63 6.37 -9.22 9.43
CA GLU A 63 6.04 -10.03 10.61
C GLU A 63 7.05 -9.78 11.73
N SER A 64 6.59 -9.91 12.98
CA SER A 64 7.48 -9.78 14.14
C SER A 64 8.47 -10.94 14.20
N LEU A 65 9.73 -10.63 14.53
CA LEU A 65 10.80 -11.61 14.68
C LEU A 65 10.87 -12.19 16.11
N ASP A 66 9.87 -11.94 16.97
CA ASP A 66 9.86 -12.42 18.37
C ASP A 66 9.98 -13.95 18.50
N HIS A 67 9.61 -14.68 17.44
CA HIS A 67 9.68 -16.14 17.37
C HIS A 67 11.03 -16.67 16.88
N ILE A 68 11.95 -15.79 16.47
CA ILE A 68 13.25 -16.17 15.93
C ILE A 68 14.29 -16.25 17.05
N ASP A 69 14.91 -17.43 17.21
CA ASP A 69 16.10 -17.59 18.03
C ASP A 69 17.36 -17.26 17.22
N PHE A 70 17.83 -16.02 17.36
CA PHE A 70 19.04 -15.56 16.68
C PHE A 70 20.30 -16.33 17.10
N ASN A 71 20.37 -16.86 18.33
CA ASN A 71 21.55 -17.61 18.76
C ASN A 71 21.63 -18.96 18.06
N ALA A 72 20.48 -19.62 17.89
CA ALA A 72 20.40 -20.86 17.11
C ALA A 72 20.80 -20.64 15.64
N LEU A 73 20.30 -19.56 15.01
CA LEU A 73 20.67 -19.21 13.63
C LEU A 73 22.16 -18.91 13.46
N ILE A 74 22.76 -18.20 14.42
CA ILE A 74 24.20 -17.89 14.40
C ILE A 74 25.03 -19.16 14.57
N ALA A 75 24.61 -20.09 15.44
CA ALA A 75 25.28 -21.36 15.63
C ALA A 75 25.22 -22.21 14.35
N GLN A 76 24.03 -22.33 13.75
CA GLN A 76 23.82 -23.03 12.49
C GLN A 76 24.69 -22.45 11.37
N SER A 77 24.69 -21.12 11.18
CA SER A 77 25.48 -20.46 10.14
C SER A 77 26.99 -20.68 10.29
N ARG A 78 27.48 -20.81 11.54
CA ARG A 78 28.89 -21.13 11.79
C ARG A 78 29.22 -22.59 11.48
N GLU A 79 28.31 -23.50 11.81
CA GLU A 79 28.46 -24.92 11.49
C GLU A 79 28.44 -25.16 9.98
N GLU A 80 27.48 -24.56 9.26
CA GLU A 80 27.40 -24.58 7.79
C GLU A 80 28.72 -24.09 7.16
N ARG A 81 29.25 -22.95 7.63
CA ARG A 81 30.55 -22.45 7.16
C ARG A 81 31.72 -23.37 7.51
N ALA A 82 31.65 -24.09 8.63
CA ALA A 82 32.69 -25.06 8.99
C ALA A 82 32.67 -26.27 8.04
N TRP A 83 31.49 -26.73 7.63
CA TRP A 83 31.33 -27.80 6.64
C TRP A 83 31.82 -27.37 5.25
N GLU A 84 31.52 -26.15 4.82
CA GLU A 84 32.01 -25.58 3.55
C GLU A 84 33.54 -25.46 3.48
N GLN A 85 34.24 -25.44 4.62
CA GLN A 85 35.71 -25.43 4.68
C GLN A 85 36.34 -26.83 4.70
N ILE A 86 35.57 -27.87 4.98
CA ILE A 86 36.05 -29.26 4.97
C ILE A 86 35.93 -29.89 3.57
N GLU A 87 35.02 -29.38 2.73
CA GLU A 87 34.81 -29.82 1.34
C GLU A 87 35.66 -29.09 0.29
N GLN A 88 36.62 -28.24 0.70
CA GLN A 88 37.62 -27.59 -0.17
C GLN A 88 39.01 -28.18 0.01
#